data_AF-A0A2T1C3U0-F1
#
_entry.id   AF-A0A2T1C3U0-F1
#
_cell.length_a   1.000
_cell.length_b   1.000
_cell.length_c   1.000
_cell.angle_alpha   90.00
_cell.angle_beta   90.00
_cell.angle_gamma   90.00
#
_symmetry.space_group_name_H-M   'P 1'
#
loop_
_entity.id
_entity.type
_entity.pdbx_description
1 polymer ?
#
loop_
_entity_poly.entity_id
_entity_poly.type
_entity_poly.pdbx_seq_one_letter_code
_entity_poly.pdbx_strand_id
1 'polypeptide(L)'
;MLFNYYWRKVGVLGLAIALTSCNNSTQEKPTQVIVTQTTSPPENTTVFDPIPTTPPVTPITQISPKPRPKKSPSSTNSGEIPIIIEGDSPNLTTSTSPNNSSKLDTESLETEVKNSLSTELGLTINSVKCPNLASVTKGKKSVCSVVTPDGNFSVKLTNKGKQFEYEPQGAINITELESNIEASVKNRQGEDVKATCSGEVLIFNSGDYLNCQVKNQEGKSQSATITFNNLTGDPNGITVKILGRNSTSSTTKPQKKTPTVAANSQAATKNSEKLEKSLKTLLSKDIGTTIRSVNCPDKVEKNFSKSYTCQAVTGQGKFSLVVKLTNPKGGFKYQAKGILIPTKLGETISQEVENSTGKKVEVDCGETLIIFTPGESLGCQISTGKGEPQNIKVTIQDEYGKKVKVDYNLAG
;
A
#
# COMPACT_ATOMS: atom_id res chain seq x y z
N MET A 1 -32.53 -37.46 0.15
CA MET A 1 -31.88 -38.48 -0.71
C MET A 1 -30.41 -38.11 -0.85
N LEU A 2 -29.56 -38.95 -0.24
CA LEU A 2 -28.15 -39.27 -0.54
C LEU A 2 -27.20 -38.14 -0.98
N PHE A 3 -26.31 -37.69 -0.07
CA PHE A 3 -24.86 -37.87 -0.17
C PHE A 3 -24.20 -37.33 1.12
N ASN A 4 -23.59 -38.22 1.90
CA ASN A 4 -22.95 -37.95 3.18
C ASN A 4 -21.92 -39.07 3.37
N TYR A 5 -20.62 -38.86 3.15
CA TYR A 5 -19.57 -39.85 3.49
C TYR A 5 -18.14 -39.29 3.38
N TYR A 6 -17.28 -39.70 4.32
CA TYR A 6 -15.84 -39.45 4.50
C TYR A 6 -15.47 -38.03 4.98
N TRP A 7 -15.09 -37.79 6.24
CA TRP A 7 -13.93 -38.35 6.95
C TRP A 7 -14.15 -38.42 8.48
N ARG A 8 -13.83 -39.56 9.11
CA ARG A 8 -13.51 -39.64 10.55
C ARG A 8 -12.66 -40.90 10.83
N LYS A 9 -11.68 -40.74 11.73
CA LYS A 9 -10.81 -41.73 12.41
C LYS A 9 -9.53 -42.17 11.69
N VAL A 10 -8.39 -41.61 12.12
CA VAL A 10 -7.21 -42.26 12.75
C VAL A 10 -6.41 -41.11 13.38
N GLY A 11 -5.82 -41.10 14.57
CA GLY A 11 -5.70 -41.99 15.71
C GLY A 11 -4.82 -41.20 16.70
N VAL A 12 -5.28 -41.07 17.95
CA VAL A 12 -4.54 -40.38 19.01
C VAL A 12 -3.39 -41.30 19.43
N LEU A 13 -2.16 -40.95 19.05
CA LEU A 13 -0.95 -41.53 19.64
C LEU A 13 -0.30 -40.44 20.51
N GLY A 14 -0.46 -40.59 21.82
CA GLY A 14 0.23 -39.78 22.81
C GLY A 14 1.72 -40.10 22.79
N LEU A 15 2.53 -39.10 22.46
CA LEU A 15 3.97 -39.15 22.66
C LEU A 15 4.32 -38.21 23.83
N ALA A 16 4.61 -38.80 24.98
CA ALA A 16 5.23 -38.11 26.09
C ALA A 16 6.70 -37.85 25.74
N ILE A 17 7.09 -36.58 25.58
CA ILE A 17 8.49 -36.19 25.47
C ILE A 17 8.91 -35.61 26.82
N ALA A 18 9.84 -36.31 27.46
CA ALA A 18 10.47 -35.92 28.70
C ALA A 18 11.33 -34.66 28.51
N LEU A 19 11.25 -33.79 29.52
CA LEU A 19 12.06 -32.59 29.70
C LEU A 19 13.54 -32.99 29.91
N THR A 20 14.44 -32.36 29.16
CA THR A 20 15.83 -32.19 29.59
C THR A 20 16.21 -30.73 29.42
N SER A 21 16.27 -30.04 30.55
CA SER A 21 16.81 -28.70 30.74
C SER A 21 18.32 -28.76 30.61
N CYS A 22 18.88 -28.11 29.58
CA CYS A 22 20.30 -27.77 29.52
C CYS A 22 20.43 -26.26 29.62
N ASN A 23 20.62 -25.82 30.87
CA ASN A 23 21.03 -24.49 31.25
C ASN A 23 22.50 -24.31 30.84
N ASN A 24 22.79 -23.49 29.83
CA ASN A 24 24.17 -23.11 29.53
C ASN A 24 24.28 -21.58 29.46
N SER A 25 24.53 -21.01 30.64
CA SER A 25 24.90 -19.62 30.85
C SER A 25 26.35 -19.44 30.37
N THR A 26 26.53 -18.70 29.28
CA THR A 26 27.86 -18.17 28.93
C THR A 26 27.76 -16.66 29.06
N GLN A 27 28.32 -16.13 30.16
CA GLN A 27 28.55 -14.70 30.34
C GLN A 27 29.55 -14.22 29.29
N GLU A 28 29.10 -13.43 28.32
CA GLU A 28 30.00 -12.60 27.53
C GLU A 28 30.37 -11.33 28.31
N LYS A 29 31.68 -11.17 28.46
CA LYS A 29 32.38 -10.06 29.11
C LYS A 29 32.28 -8.81 28.21
N PRO A 30 31.89 -7.64 28.72
CA PRO A 30 31.88 -6.42 27.91
C PRO A 30 33.33 -5.94 27.66
N THR A 31 33.76 -6.02 26.41
CA THR A 31 34.97 -5.35 25.91
C THR A 31 34.68 -3.85 25.84
N GLN A 32 35.32 -3.08 26.71
CA GLN A 32 35.31 -1.62 26.64
C GLN A 32 36.16 -1.16 25.46
N VAL A 33 35.53 -0.49 24.50
CA VAL A 33 36.23 0.22 23.42
C VAL A 33 36.58 1.60 23.94
N ILE A 34 37.87 1.82 24.19
CA ILE A 34 38.45 3.13 24.48
C ILE A 34 38.53 3.87 23.14
N VAL A 35 37.65 4.86 22.93
CA VAL A 35 37.76 5.82 21.83
C VAL A 35 38.64 6.97 22.31
N THR A 36 39.90 6.97 21.90
CA THR A 36 40.80 8.13 22.03
C THR A 36 40.30 9.24 21.11
N GLN A 37 39.82 10.32 21.71
CA GLN A 37 39.59 11.61 21.04
C GLN A 37 40.94 12.25 20.72
N THR A 38 41.21 12.47 19.44
CA THR A 38 42.33 13.31 18.99
C THR A 38 41.82 14.74 18.83
N THR A 39 42.15 15.58 19.80
CA THR A 39 42.03 17.04 19.73
C THR A 39 43.25 17.64 19.03
N SER A 40 43.03 18.46 18.01
CA SER A 40 43.93 19.57 17.67
C SER A 40 43.18 20.66 16.87
N PRO A 41 43.58 21.94 17.00
CA PRO A 41 42.66 23.07 16.99
C PRO A 41 42.96 24.05 15.81
N PRO A 42 42.65 25.37 15.84
CA PRO A 42 41.76 25.96 14.84
C PRO A 42 42.38 27.11 14.03
N GLU A 43 42.21 27.14 12.71
CA GLU A 43 42.50 28.33 11.92
C GLU A 43 41.54 28.40 10.72
N ASN A 44 40.65 29.39 10.67
CA ASN A 44 40.97 30.66 10.02
C ASN A 44 39.67 31.45 9.77
N THR A 45 39.66 32.68 10.27
CA THR A 45 38.55 33.60 10.28
C THR A 45 38.60 34.43 8.99
N THR A 46 37.60 34.32 8.12
CA THR A 46 37.33 35.36 7.11
C THR A 46 35.92 35.88 7.29
N VAL A 47 35.89 37.08 7.86
CA VAL A 47 34.75 37.97 8.01
C VAL A 47 34.30 38.42 6.62
N PHE A 48 33.04 38.19 6.29
CA PHE A 48 32.33 38.91 5.22
C PHE A 48 31.05 39.45 5.84
N ASP A 49 30.98 40.77 5.97
CA ASP A 49 29.79 41.51 6.37
C ASP A 49 28.72 41.44 5.26
N PRO A 50 27.47 41.06 5.56
CA PRO A 50 26.34 41.40 4.70
C PRO A 50 25.70 42.72 5.15
N ILE A 51 25.66 43.64 4.19
CA ILE A 51 24.92 44.90 4.18
C ILE A 51 23.42 44.63 4.42
N PRO A 52 22.75 45.29 5.39
CA PRO A 52 21.31 45.18 5.54
C PRO A 52 20.60 46.16 4.61
N THR A 53 19.99 45.67 3.53
CA THR A 53 18.97 46.41 2.77
C THR A 53 17.58 46.00 3.25
N THR A 54 16.99 46.81 4.12
CA THR A 54 15.56 46.77 4.45
C THR A 54 14.73 47.39 3.32
N PRO A 55 13.71 46.71 2.77
CA PRO A 55 12.69 47.35 1.94
C PRO A 55 11.66 48.12 2.80
N PRO A 56 11.04 49.19 2.27
CA PRO A 56 10.14 50.06 3.00
C PRO A 56 8.79 49.39 3.30
N VAL A 57 8.37 49.50 4.56
CA VAL A 57 7.06 49.09 5.06
C VAL A 57 5.99 50.03 4.50
N THR A 58 4.98 49.46 3.83
CA THR A 58 3.76 50.18 3.43
C THR A 58 2.68 49.90 4.48
N PRO A 59 1.93 50.91 4.98
CA PRO A 59 0.95 50.69 6.02
C PRO A 59 -0.32 50.00 5.48
N ILE A 60 -0.65 48.83 6.02
CA ILE A 60 -1.92 48.16 5.78
C ILE A 60 -2.95 48.67 6.78
N THR A 61 -3.98 49.31 6.25
CA THR A 61 -5.19 49.75 6.93
C THR A 61 -5.91 48.57 7.61
N GLN A 62 -6.00 48.59 8.93
CA GLN A 62 -6.81 47.65 9.71
C GLN A 62 -8.31 47.94 9.52
N ILE A 63 -9.05 46.95 9.02
CA ILE A 63 -10.51 46.94 9.04
C ILE A 63 -10.95 45.93 10.11
N SER A 64 -11.51 46.44 11.20
CA SER A 64 -12.13 45.67 12.28
C SER A 64 -13.36 44.88 11.82
N PRO A 65 -13.53 43.61 12.25
CA PRO A 65 -14.83 42.96 12.26
C PRO A 65 -15.49 43.03 13.65
N LYS A 66 -16.76 43.40 13.62
CA LYS A 66 -17.75 43.53 14.70
C LYS A 66 -18.14 42.16 15.32
N PRO A 67 -18.47 42.08 16.62
CA PRO A 67 -18.72 40.82 17.32
C PRO A 67 -20.17 40.32 17.17
N ARG A 68 -20.35 38.99 17.17
CA ARG A 68 -21.62 38.31 17.45
C ARG A 68 -21.42 36.98 18.21
N PRO A 69 -22.45 36.47 18.90
CA PRO A 69 -22.32 36.02 20.27
C PRO A 69 -22.38 34.50 20.49
N LYS A 70 -21.98 34.15 21.72
CA LYS A 70 -22.11 32.88 22.46
C LYS A 70 -23.40 32.09 22.19
N LYS A 71 -23.27 30.77 22.03
CA LYS A 71 -23.96 29.75 22.85
C LYS A 71 -23.39 28.34 22.61
N SER A 72 -22.85 27.77 23.68
CA SER A 72 -22.62 26.33 23.87
C SER A 72 -23.94 25.70 24.38
N PRO A 73 -24.17 24.39 24.18
CA PRO A 73 -24.04 23.53 25.34
C PRO A 73 -23.43 22.13 25.11
N SER A 74 -22.73 21.73 26.16
CA SER A 74 -22.38 20.39 26.64
C SER A 74 -23.43 19.28 26.41
N SER A 75 -22.95 18.07 26.10
CA SER A 75 -23.41 16.86 26.80
C SER A 75 -22.37 15.73 26.77
N THR A 76 -21.98 15.31 27.96
CA THR A 76 -21.31 14.08 28.39
C THR A 76 -22.01 12.81 27.88
N ASN A 77 -21.25 11.75 27.58
CA ASN A 77 -21.55 10.39 28.07
C ASN A 77 -20.37 9.41 27.89
N SER A 78 -19.95 8.86 29.02
CA SER A 78 -19.15 7.63 29.19
C SER A 78 -19.94 6.40 28.76
N GLY A 79 -19.24 5.34 28.32
CA GLY A 79 -19.83 4.01 28.17
C GLY A 79 -18.80 2.97 27.74
N GLU A 80 -18.67 1.93 28.55
CA GLU A 80 -17.61 0.92 28.61
C GLU A 80 -17.48 -0.04 27.41
N ILE A 81 -16.27 -0.57 27.29
CA ILE A 81 -15.85 -1.72 26.47
C ILE A 81 -16.16 -3.03 27.23
N PRO A 82 -16.51 -4.11 26.53
CA PRO A 82 -15.85 -5.37 26.84
C PRO A 82 -15.21 -6.06 25.62
N ILE A 83 -14.01 -6.56 25.88
CA ILE A 83 -13.17 -7.40 25.05
C ILE A 83 -13.67 -8.85 25.18
N ILE A 84 -13.84 -9.57 24.06
CA ILE A 84 -13.73 -11.04 24.01
C ILE A 84 -12.89 -11.42 22.79
N ILE A 85 -11.84 -12.20 23.05
CA ILE A 85 -10.94 -12.85 22.11
C ILE A 85 -11.42 -14.30 21.99
N GLU A 86 -11.57 -14.81 20.76
CA GLU A 86 -11.26 -16.20 20.40
C GLU A 86 -11.22 -16.32 18.87
N GLY A 87 -10.12 -16.88 18.37
CA GLY A 87 -9.82 -16.98 16.95
C GLY A 87 -10.14 -18.36 16.39
N ASP A 88 -10.79 -18.37 15.23
CA ASP A 88 -10.91 -19.50 14.32
C ASP A 88 -10.74 -19.00 12.88
N SER A 89 -10.12 -19.82 12.02
CA SER A 89 -9.82 -19.52 10.61
C SER A 89 -11.04 -19.05 9.79
N PRO A 90 -10.87 -18.18 8.78
CA PRO A 90 -11.99 -17.67 8.01
C PRO A 90 -12.63 -18.77 7.16
N ASN A 91 -13.82 -19.18 7.56
CA ASN A 91 -14.74 -19.98 6.77
C ASN A 91 -15.70 -19.00 6.06
N LEU A 92 -15.98 -19.27 4.78
CA LEU A 92 -16.88 -18.50 3.91
C LEU A 92 -18.17 -18.10 4.67
N THR A 93 -18.35 -16.81 4.98
CA THR A 93 -19.46 -16.35 5.83
C THR A 93 -20.79 -16.37 5.08
N THR A 94 -21.66 -17.32 5.41
CA THR A 94 -23.07 -17.30 5.01
C THR A 94 -23.84 -16.26 5.83
N SER A 95 -24.16 -15.11 5.22
CA SER A 95 -25.07 -14.12 5.79
C SER A 95 -26.49 -14.69 5.91
N THR A 96 -27.07 -14.63 7.10
CA THR A 96 -28.44 -15.11 7.36
C THR A 96 -29.40 -13.92 7.40
N SER A 97 -30.06 -13.68 6.26
CA SER A 97 -31.02 -12.58 6.08
C SER A 97 -32.38 -12.89 6.75
N PRO A 98 -33.07 -11.90 7.38
CA PRO A 98 -34.35 -12.11 8.06
C PRO A 98 -35.51 -12.45 7.10
N ASN A 99 -36.29 -13.49 7.47
CA ASN A 99 -37.41 -14.06 6.70
C ASN A 99 -38.64 -13.14 6.60
N ASN A 100 -38.61 -12.09 5.77
CA ASN A 100 -39.83 -11.43 5.30
C ASN A 100 -39.92 -11.49 3.77
N SER A 101 -40.98 -12.08 3.24
CA SER A 101 -41.18 -12.35 1.80
C SER A 101 -41.57 -11.10 0.99
N SER A 102 -41.04 -9.94 1.36
CA SER A 102 -41.14 -8.72 0.57
C SER A 102 -40.29 -8.87 -0.68
N LYS A 103 -40.88 -8.52 -1.83
CA LYS A 103 -40.24 -8.43 -3.14
C LYS A 103 -38.83 -7.85 -3.00
N LEU A 104 -37.81 -8.68 -3.24
CA LEU A 104 -36.41 -8.28 -3.14
C LEU A 104 -36.16 -7.16 -4.14
N ASP A 105 -35.92 -5.94 -3.67
CA ASP A 105 -35.56 -4.80 -4.50
C ASP A 105 -34.04 -4.71 -4.68
N THR A 106 -33.61 -4.15 -5.82
CA THR A 106 -32.19 -4.10 -6.18
C THR A 106 -31.39 -3.24 -5.20
N GLU A 107 -32.02 -2.23 -4.61
CA GLU A 107 -31.40 -1.31 -3.66
C GLU A 107 -31.06 -1.98 -2.31
N SER A 108 -31.95 -2.85 -1.82
CA SER A 108 -31.72 -3.69 -0.65
C SER A 108 -30.57 -4.67 -0.89
N LEU A 109 -30.52 -5.29 -2.08
CA LEU A 109 -29.40 -6.16 -2.45
C LEU A 109 -28.08 -5.38 -2.52
N GLU A 110 -28.06 -4.21 -3.16
CA GLU A 110 -26.86 -3.37 -3.24
C GLU A 110 -26.38 -2.93 -1.85
N THR A 111 -27.31 -2.62 -0.95
CA THR A 111 -27.02 -2.28 0.45
C THR A 111 -26.46 -3.48 1.21
N GLU A 112 -27.04 -4.66 1.05
CA GLU A 112 -26.57 -5.90 1.67
C GLU A 112 -25.16 -6.27 1.18
N VAL A 113 -24.91 -6.20 -0.14
CA VAL A 113 -23.60 -6.44 -0.75
C VAL A 113 -22.59 -5.42 -0.22
N LYS A 114 -22.96 -4.14 -0.16
CA LYS A 114 -22.12 -3.06 0.35
C LYS A 114 -21.70 -3.32 1.79
N ASN A 115 -22.64 -3.65 2.67
CA ASN A 115 -22.36 -3.88 4.08
C ASN A 115 -21.51 -5.14 4.28
N SER A 116 -21.87 -6.24 3.63
CA SER A 116 -21.15 -7.51 3.74
C SER A 116 -19.69 -7.37 3.32
N LEU A 117 -19.42 -6.75 2.17
CA LEU A 117 -18.05 -6.53 1.69
C LEU A 117 -17.28 -5.50 2.53
N SER A 118 -17.95 -4.46 3.05
CA SER A 118 -17.29 -3.49 3.92
C SER A 118 -16.82 -4.15 5.22
N THR A 119 -17.62 -5.07 5.76
CA THR A 119 -17.27 -5.85 6.96
C THR A 119 -16.21 -6.92 6.66
N GLU A 120 -16.39 -7.72 5.60
CA GLU A 120 -15.52 -8.85 5.28
C GLU A 120 -14.12 -8.40 4.81
N LEU A 121 -14.07 -7.37 3.96
CA LEU A 121 -12.81 -6.85 3.45
C LEU A 121 -12.25 -5.71 4.31
N GLY A 122 -13.05 -5.06 5.18
CA GLY A 122 -12.60 -3.85 5.88
C GLY A 122 -12.46 -2.63 4.94
N LEU A 123 -13.13 -2.65 3.78
CA LEU A 123 -13.07 -1.56 2.80
C LEU A 123 -14.17 -0.52 3.01
N THR A 124 -13.84 0.74 2.74
CA THR A 124 -14.88 1.76 2.53
C THR A 124 -15.45 1.62 1.12
N ILE A 125 -16.74 1.30 1.02
CA ILE A 125 -17.43 1.16 -0.27
C ILE A 125 -18.27 2.41 -0.54
N ASN A 126 -17.98 3.11 -1.64
CA ASN A 126 -18.73 4.30 -2.05
C ASN A 126 -20.10 3.88 -2.61
N SER A 127 -20.09 2.95 -3.57
CA SER A 127 -21.32 2.47 -4.22
C SER A 127 -21.17 1.04 -4.72
N VAL A 128 -22.29 0.32 -4.75
CA VAL A 128 -22.45 -0.97 -5.41
C VAL A 128 -23.53 -0.81 -6.48
N LYS A 129 -23.30 -1.36 -7.67
CA LYS A 129 -24.29 -1.43 -8.74
C LYS A 129 -24.50 -2.86 -9.17
N CYS A 130 -25.70 -3.37 -8.98
CA CYS A 130 -26.08 -4.73 -9.33
C CYS A 130 -27.03 -4.74 -10.54
N PRO A 131 -26.99 -5.79 -11.38
CA PRO A 131 -27.98 -5.94 -12.44
C PRO A 131 -29.38 -6.14 -11.83
N ASN A 132 -30.41 -5.81 -12.60
CA ASN A 132 -31.81 -5.93 -12.15
C ASN A 132 -32.11 -7.37 -11.68
N LEU A 133 -32.56 -7.48 -10.43
CA LEU A 133 -32.89 -8.73 -9.74
C LEU A 133 -33.92 -9.61 -10.47
N ALA A 134 -34.79 -9.03 -11.29
CA ALA A 134 -35.71 -9.80 -12.14
C ALA A 134 -34.98 -10.76 -13.10
N SER A 135 -33.69 -10.53 -13.35
CA SER A 135 -32.83 -11.35 -14.19
C SER A 135 -32.10 -12.46 -13.40
N VAL A 136 -32.11 -12.40 -12.07
CA VAL A 136 -31.32 -13.25 -11.17
C VAL A 136 -32.14 -14.47 -10.74
N THR A 137 -32.24 -15.45 -11.64
CA THR A 137 -32.87 -16.75 -11.34
C THR A 137 -31.98 -17.61 -10.44
N LYS A 138 -32.59 -18.47 -9.61
CA LYS A 138 -31.86 -19.38 -8.72
C LYS A 138 -30.78 -20.16 -9.49
N GLY A 139 -29.56 -20.14 -8.98
CA GLY A 139 -28.40 -20.80 -9.59
C GLY A 139 -27.73 -20.01 -10.73
N LYS A 140 -28.32 -18.92 -11.24
CA LYS A 140 -27.62 -18.04 -12.18
C LYS A 140 -26.64 -17.14 -11.43
N LYS A 141 -25.49 -16.93 -12.07
CA LYS A 141 -24.46 -16.00 -11.63
C LYS A 141 -24.76 -14.61 -12.17
N SER A 142 -24.54 -13.60 -11.36
CA SER A 142 -24.64 -12.19 -11.76
C SER A 142 -23.43 -11.45 -11.23
N VAL A 143 -23.09 -10.30 -11.81
CA VAL A 143 -21.89 -9.54 -11.44
C VAL A 143 -22.31 -8.14 -11.05
N CYS A 144 -22.02 -7.75 -9.81
CA CYS A 144 -22.15 -6.38 -9.35
C CYS A 144 -20.82 -5.64 -9.51
N SER A 145 -20.89 -4.35 -9.83
CA SER A 145 -19.74 -3.45 -9.83
C SER A 145 -19.64 -2.75 -8.48
N VAL A 146 -18.46 -2.77 -7.87
CA VAL A 146 -18.18 -2.12 -6.59
C VAL A 146 -17.19 -0.99 -6.82
N VAL A 147 -17.48 0.18 -6.24
CA VAL A 147 -16.65 1.38 -6.30
C VAL A 147 -16.21 1.73 -4.89
N THR A 148 -14.90 1.87 -4.70
CA THR A 148 -14.25 2.28 -3.44
C THR A 148 -13.39 3.53 -3.70
N PRO A 149 -12.88 4.20 -2.65
CA PRO A 149 -11.90 5.27 -2.81
C PRO A 149 -10.62 4.83 -3.55
N ASP A 150 -10.18 3.58 -3.35
CA ASP A 150 -8.92 3.06 -3.89
C ASP A 150 -9.05 2.43 -5.29
N GLY A 151 -10.27 2.14 -5.73
CA GLY A 151 -10.51 1.56 -7.04
C GLY A 151 -11.87 0.89 -7.19
N ASN A 152 -12.04 0.20 -8.31
CA ASN A 152 -13.27 -0.52 -8.62
C ASN A 152 -12.94 -2.00 -8.78
N PHE A 153 -13.83 -2.86 -8.30
CA PHE A 153 -13.76 -4.30 -8.50
C PHE A 153 -15.16 -4.86 -8.76
N SER A 154 -15.25 -6.14 -9.08
CA SER A 154 -16.53 -6.81 -9.35
C SER A 154 -16.83 -7.83 -8.28
N VAL A 155 -18.11 -8.14 -8.06
CA VAL A 155 -18.52 -9.18 -7.11
C VAL A 155 -19.48 -10.10 -7.82
N LYS A 156 -19.14 -11.37 -7.83
CA LYS A 156 -19.96 -12.39 -8.46
C LYS A 156 -20.96 -12.90 -7.43
N LEU A 157 -22.23 -12.69 -7.74
CA LEU A 157 -23.38 -13.13 -6.98
C LEU A 157 -23.88 -14.47 -7.48
N THR A 158 -24.13 -15.41 -6.56
CA THR A 158 -24.87 -16.64 -6.87
C THR A 158 -26.12 -16.71 -5.99
N ASN A 159 -27.30 -16.67 -6.61
CA ASN A 159 -28.57 -16.79 -5.89
C ASN A 159 -28.82 -18.26 -5.46
N LYS A 160 -28.80 -18.54 -4.16
CA LYS A 160 -29.07 -19.86 -3.57
C LYS A 160 -30.53 -20.05 -3.14
N GLY A 161 -31.41 -19.10 -3.46
CA GLY A 161 -32.82 -19.08 -3.10
C GLY A 161 -33.08 -18.03 -2.02
N LYS A 162 -32.81 -18.37 -0.76
CA LYS A 162 -33.02 -17.47 0.39
C LYS A 162 -31.79 -16.63 0.76
N GLN A 163 -30.63 -16.96 0.18
CA GLN A 163 -29.35 -16.33 0.48
C GLN A 163 -28.60 -16.09 -0.83
N PHE A 164 -27.77 -15.06 -0.85
CA PHE A 164 -26.79 -14.85 -1.89
C PHE A 164 -25.41 -15.28 -1.39
N GLU A 165 -24.67 -15.95 -2.27
CA GLU A 165 -23.25 -16.19 -2.09
C GLU A 165 -22.49 -15.13 -2.89
N TYR A 166 -21.54 -14.47 -2.25
CA TYR A 166 -20.74 -13.38 -2.81
C TYR A 166 -19.31 -13.88 -3.01
N GLU A 167 -18.74 -13.65 -4.18
CA GLU A 167 -17.36 -13.97 -4.49
C GLU A 167 -16.69 -12.71 -5.04
N PRO A 168 -15.88 -11.99 -4.24
CA PRO A 168 -15.13 -10.83 -4.70
C PRO A 168 -14.24 -11.19 -5.88
N GLN A 169 -14.25 -10.34 -6.90
CA GLN A 169 -13.44 -10.46 -8.10
C GLN A 169 -12.59 -9.21 -8.27
N GLY A 170 -11.28 -9.35 -8.03
CA GLY A 170 -10.32 -8.25 -8.08
C GLY A 170 -10.17 -7.51 -6.75
N ALA A 171 -10.51 -8.14 -5.63
CA ALA A 171 -10.18 -7.69 -4.29
C ALA A 171 -9.76 -8.89 -3.43
N ILE A 172 -8.70 -8.75 -2.64
CA ILE A 172 -8.23 -9.79 -1.72
C ILE A 172 -7.73 -9.17 -0.41
N ASN A 173 -8.05 -9.79 0.71
CA ASN A 173 -7.51 -9.43 2.02
C ASN A 173 -6.00 -9.75 2.05
N ILE A 174 -5.16 -8.80 2.45
CA ILE A 174 -3.71 -8.98 2.45
C ILE A 174 -3.28 -10.08 3.41
N THR A 175 -3.92 -10.23 4.58
CA THR A 175 -3.61 -11.29 5.55
C THR A 175 -3.89 -12.68 4.97
N GLU A 176 -4.98 -12.82 4.21
CA GLU A 176 -5.32 -14.05 3.50
C GLU A 176 -4.30 -14.33 2.38
N LEU A 177 -3.92 -13.29 1.62
CA LEU A 177 -2.89 -13.38 0.60
C LEU A 177 -1.54 -13.82 1.19
N GLU A 178 -1.12 -13.24 2.32
CA GLU A 178 0.09 -13.62 3.04
C GLU A 178 0.06 -15.09 3.43
N SER A 179 -1.05 -15.55 4.03
CA SER A 179 -1.25 -16.96 4.39
C SER A 179 -1.15 -17.89 3.17
N ASN A 180 -1.71 -17.49 2.04
CA ASN A 180 -1.61 -18.24 0.78
C ASN A 180 -0.19 -18.28 0.21
N ILE A 181 0.58 -17.20 0.37
CA ILE A 181 2.00 -17.15 -0.01
C ILE A 181 2.79 -18.11 0.87
N GLU A 182 2.62 -18.06 2.19
CA GLU A 182 3.30 -18.94 3.16
C GLU A 182 3.03 -20.41 2.85
N ALA A 183 1.76 -20.79 2.65
CA ALA A 183 1.37 -22.14 2.25
C ALA A 183 2.00 -22.55 0.91
N SER A 184 2.02 -21.66 -0.08
CA SER A 184 2.62 -21.93 -1.40
C SER A 184 4.13 -22.14 -1.32
N VAL A 185 4.83 -21.37 -0.49
CA VAL A 185 6.28 -21.51 -0.30
C VAL A 185 6.59 -22.81 0.46
N LYS A 186 5.85 -23.11 1.54
CA LYS A 186 5.98 -24.35 2.29
C LYS A 186 5.79 -25.57 1.40
N ASN A 187 4.74 -25.59 0.58
CA ASN A 187 4.46 -26.71 -0.31
C ASN A 187 5.53 -26.89 -1.41
N ARG A 188 6.14 -25.81 -1.91
CA ARG A 188 7.13 -25.88 -2.99
C ARG A 188 8.56 -26.12 -2.51
N GLN A 189 8.91 -25.62 -1.33
CA GLN A 189 10.29 -25.59 -0.85
C GLN A 189 10.49 -26.39 0.45
N GLY A 190 9.42 -26.85 1.09
CA GLY A 190 9.48 -27.55 2.37
C GLY A 190 9.88 -26.65 3.54
N GLU A 191 9.83 -25.33 3.37
CA GLU A 191 10.25 -24.35 4.37
C GLU A 191 9.06 -23.56 4.91
N ASP A 192 8.97 -23.47 6.24
CA ASP A 192 8.08 -22.53 6.90
C ASP A 192 8.64 -21.10 6.77
N VAL A 193 7.81 -20.20 6.27
CA VAL A 193 8.15 -18.80 6.06
C VAL A 193 7.04 -17.90 6.58
N LYS A 194 7.38 -16.65 6.87
CA LYS A 194 6.43 -15.58 7.17
C LYS A 194 6.40 -14.58 6.02
N ALA A 195 5.23 -14.39 5.40
CA ALA A 195 5.03 -13.39 4.36
C ALA A 195 4.65 -12.04 4.98
N THR A 196 5.05 -10.95 4.33
CA THR A 196 4.65 -9.59 4.71
C THR A 196 4.49 -8.77 3.44
N CYS A 197 3.26 -8.38 3.16
CA CYS A 197 2.83 -7.59 2.03
C CYS A 197 2.37 -6.21 2.52
N SER A 198 2.39 -5.20 1.65
CA SER A 198 1.97 -3.85 2.02
C SER A 198 0.46 -3.65 1.82
N GLY A 199 -0.24 -3.25 2.88
CA GLY A 199 -1.67 -2.86 2.83
C GLY A 199 -2.55 -3.77 3.69
N GLU A 200 -3.85 -3.47 3.75
CA GLU A 200 -4.85 -4.33 4.39
C GLU A 200 -5.68 -5.10 3.36
N VAL A 201 -6.02 -4.42 2.26
CA VAL A 201 -6.74 -5.01 1.13
C VAL A 201 -6.08 -4.58 -0.16
N LEU A 202 -5.96 -5.50 -1.09
CA LEU A 202 -5.50 -5.22 -2.43
C LEU A 202 -6.67 -5.29 -3.41
N ILE A 203 -6.95 -4.17 -4.09
CA ILE A 203 -7.75 -4.18 -5.30
C ILE A 203 -6.82 -4.45 -6.48
N PHE A 204 -7.07 -5.52 -7.20
CA PHE A 204 -6.21 -5.99 -8.29
C PHE A 204 -7.03 -6.41 -9.50
N ASN A 205 -6.35 -6.56 -10.63
CA ASN A 205 -6.89 -7.16 -11.82
C ASN A 205 -5.98 -8.33 -12.24
N SER A 206 -6.49 -9.19 -13.11
CA SER A 206 -5.64 -10.17 -13.79
C SER A 206 -4.47 -9.46 -14.48
N GLY A 207 -3.27 -10.00 -14.33
CA GLY A 207 -2.00 -9.45 -14.79
C GLY A 207 -1.31 -8.50 -13.80
N ASP A 208 -2.00 -8.02 -12.76
CA ASP A 208 -1.36 -7.19 -11.74
C ASP A 208 -0.35 -8.01 -10.93
N TYR A 209 0.61 -7.32 -10.31
CA TYR A 209 1.58 -7.94 -9.43
C TYR A 209 1.76 -7.14 -8.14
N LEU A 210 2.12 -7.85 -7.08
CA LEU A 210 2.44 -7.29 -5.78
C LEU A 210 3.83 -7.80 -5.36
N ASN A 211 4.65 -6.94 -4.77
CA ASN A 211 5.89 -7.38 -4.15
C ASN A 211 5.66 -7.52 -2.63
N CYS A 212 5.96 -8.70 -2.11
CA CYS A 212 5.94 -8.99 -0.68
C CYS A 212 7.34 -9.40 -0.21
N GLN A 213 7.59 -9.29 1.09
CA GLN A 213 8.75 -9.90 1.71
C GLN A 213 8.37 -11.26 2.29
N VAL A 214 9.30 -12.20 2.24
CA VAL A 214 9.15 -13.53 2.83
C VAL A 214 10.38 -13.78 3.71
N LYS A 215 10.17 -14.06 4.99
CA LYS A 215 11.23 -14.34 5.97
C LYS A 215 11.20 -15.82 6.36
N ASN A 216 12.33 -16.52 6.29
CA ASN A 216 12.44 -17.87 6.84
C ASN A 216 12.59 -17.83 8.38
N GLN A 217 12.64 -19.00 9.01
CA GLN A 217 12.84 -19.13 10.47
C GLN A 217 14.19 -18.56 10.96
N GLU A 218 15.20 -18.48 10.09
CA GLU A 218 16.50 -17.87 10.38
C GLU A 218 16.46 -16.32 10.31
N GLY A 219 15.30 -15.73 10.00
CA GLY A 219 15.12 -14.29 9.85
C GLY A 219 15.63 -13.72 8.53
N LYS A 220 16.07 -14.56 7.58
CA LYS A 220 16.53 -14.12 6.25
C LYS A 220 15.34 -13.73 5.39
N SER A 221 15.26 -12.44 5.07
CA SER A 221 14.28 -11.89 4.11
C SER A 221 14.66 -12.18 2.66
N GLN A 222 13.66 -12.53 1.85
CA GLN A 222 13.71 -12.56 0.39
C GLN A 222 12.51 -11.81 -0.18
N SER A 223 12.65 -11.22 -1.37
CA SER A 223 11.53 -10.60 -2.06
C SER A 223 10.74 -11.66 -2.84
N ALA A 224 9.42 -11.64 -2.72
CA ALA A 224 8.50 -12.44 -3.52
C ALA A 224 7.66 -11.52 -4.41
N THR A 225 7.66 -11.79 -5.71
CA THR A 225 6.76 -11.16 -6.67
C THR A 225 5.56 -12.07 -6.88
N ILE A 226 4.39 -11.54 -6.62
CA ILE A 226 3.09 -12.20 -6.67
C ILE A 226 2.41 -11.73 -7.94
N THR A 227 1.95 -12.61 -8.82
CA THR A 227 1.21 -12.26 -10.04
C THR A 227 -0.19 -12.85 -9.98
N PHE A 228 -1.21 -12.02 -10.20
CA PHE A 228 -2.61 -12.45 -10.20
C PHE A 228 -3.00 -12.85 -11.62
N ASN A 229 -3.15 -14.14 -11.90
CA ASN A 229 -3.50 -14.64 -13.23
C ASN A 229 -5.01 -14.56 -13.50
N ASN A 230 -5.84 -14.64 -12.47
CA ASN A 230 -7.29 -14.49 -12.55
C ASN A 230 -7.78 -13.41 -11.57
N LEU A 231 -9.08 -13.10 -11.62
CA LEU A 231 -9.70 -12.11 -10.75
C LEU A 231 -10.24 -12.71 -9.45
N THR A 232 -10.32 -14.04 -9.32
CA THR A 232 -11.13 -14.69 -8.28
C THR A 232 -10.45 -14.78 -6.91
N GLY A 233 -9.27 -14.18 -6.73
CA GLY A 233 -8.51 -14.27 -5.46
C GLY A 233 -8.09 -15.69 -5.08
N ASP A 234 -8.45 -16.68 -5.90
CA ASP A 234 -8.17 -18.09 -5.71
C ASP A 234 -6.65 -18.29 -5.57
N PRO A 235 -6.17 -19.04 -4.56
CA PRO A 235 -4.75 -19.35 -4.40
C PRO A 235 -4.15 -20.01 -5.66
N ASN A 236 -4.94 -20.75 -6.45
CA ASN A 236 -4.51 -21.31 -7.73
C ASN A 236 -4.37 -20.26 -8.85
N GLY A 237 -5.04 -19.12 -8.68
CA GLY A 237 -4.96 -17.95 -9.54
C GLY A 237 -3.71 -17.12 -9.32
N ILE A 238 -2.90 -17.41 -8.30
CA ILE A 238 -1.75 -16.60 -7.90
C ILE A 238 -0.45 -17.33 -8.23
N THR A 239 0.49 -16.64 -8.87
CA THR A 239 1.86 -17.13 -9.07
C THR A 239 2.82 -16.40 -8.14
N VAL A 240 3.45 -17.15 -7.24
CA VAL A 240 4.50 -16.67 -6.35
C VAL A 240 5.87 -16.96 -6.97
N LYS A 241 6.68 -15.92 -7.20
CA LYS A 241 8.08 -16.01 -7.64
C LYS A 241 9.00 -15.39 -6.59
N ILE A 242 9.83 -16.19 -5.94
CA ILE A 242 10.84 -15.68 -4.99
C ILE A 242 12.10 -15.28 -5.75
N LEU A 243 12.53 -14.02 -5.58
CA LEU A 243 13.74 -13.46 -6.16
C LEU A 243 14.88 -13.61 -5.13
N GLY A 244 15.92 -14.40 -5.45
CA GLY A 244 17.13 -14.44 -4.63
C GLY A 244 17.72 -15.82 -4.34
N ARG A 245 16.98 -16.91 -4.58
CA ARG A 245 17.61 -18.23 -4.72
C ARG A 245 17.97 -18.43 -6.18
N ASN A 246 19.21 -18.11 -6.56
CA ASN A 246 19.82 -18.83 -7.68
C ASN A 246 19.69 -20.29 -7.31
N SER A 247 18.81 -21.00 -8.02
CA SER A 247 18.60 -22.43 -7.84
C SER A 247 19.88 -23.14 -8.26
N THR A 248 20.89 -23.18 -7.39
CA THR A 248 22.03 -24.08 -7.53
C THR A 248 21.52 -25.45 -7.13
N SER A 249 20.80 -26.11 -8.05
CA SER A 249 20.85 -27.55 -8.10
C SER A 249 22.31 -27.92 -8.37
N SER A 250 22.89 -28.62 -7.41
CA SER A 250 24.26 -29.10 -7.47
C SER A 250 24.41 -30.14 -8.58
N THR A 251 24.99 -29.75 -9.72
CA THR A 251 25.87 -30.61 -10.52
C THR A 251 26.83 -29.80 -11.41
N THR A 252 28.04 -29.59 -10.89
CA THR A 252 29.38 -29.58 -11.54
C THR A 252 29.53 -29.24 -13.04
N LYS A 253 30.00 -28.01 -13.38
CA LYS A 253 31.28 -27.68 -14.09
C LYS A 253 31.36 -26.18 -14.48
N PRO A 254 32.55 -25.57 -14.66
CA PRO A 254 32.75 -24.12 -14.75
C PRO A 254 32.84 -23.60 -16.19
N GLN A 255 32.14 -22.51 -16.50
CA GLN A 255 32.35 -21.58 -17.63
C GLN A 255 31.41 -20.38 -17.43
N LYS A 256 31.62 -19.14 -17.89
CA LYS A 256 32.73 -18.33 -18.42
C LYS A 256 32.10 -16.95 -18.68
N LYS A 257 32.74 -15.88 -18.16
CA LYS A 257 32.63 -14.44 -18.48
C LYS A 257 31.25 -13.79 -18.74
N THR A 258 30.92 -12.88 -17.84
CA THR A 258 29.86 -11.85 -17.87
C THR A 258 29.89 -10.95 -19.12
N PRO A 259 28.75 -10.69 -19.79
CA PRO A 259 28.65 -9.63 -20.77
C PRO A 259 28.25 -8.29 -20.13
N THR A 260 28.99 -7.25 -20.50
CA THR A 260 28.71 -5.83 -20.29
C THR A 260 27.38 -5.45 -20.96
N VAL A 261 26.43 -4.91 -20.18
CA VAL A 261 25.15 -4.40 -20.70
C VAL A 261 25.39 -3.06 -21.39
N ALA A 262 25.46 -3.07 -22.71
CA ALA A 262 25.41 -1.88 -23.54
C ALA A 262 23.97 -1.31 -23.56
N ALA A 263 23.86 0.01 -23.36
CA ALA A 263 22.61 0.75 -23.50
C ALA A 263 22.10 0.65 -24.95
N ASN A 264 21.12 -0.22 -25.16
CA ASN A 264 20.54 -0.52 -26.46
C ASN A 264 19.24 0.30 -26.62
N SER A 265 19.35 1.52 -27.14
CA SER A 265 18.21 2.31 -27.62
C SER A 265 17.78 1.77 -28.99
N GLN A 266 16.94 0.73 -28.99
CA GLN A 266 16.27 0.24 -30.20
C GLN A 266 15.00 1.05 -30.46
N ALA A 267 14.66 1.19 -31.75
CA ALA A 267 13.58 2.04 -32.24
C ALA A 267 12.26 1.84 -31.48
N ALA A 268 11.84 2.90 -30.79
CA ALA A 268 10.53 3.00 -30.15
C ALA A 268 9.44 2.66 -31.18
N THR A 269 8.50 1.78 -30.81
CA THR A 269 7.33 1.57 -31.67
C THR A 269 6.42 2.79 -31.56
N LYS A 270 5.75 3.20 -32.66
CA LYS A 270 4.87 4.40 -32.70
C LYS A 270 3.82 4.49 -31.56
N ASN A 271 3.50 3.37 -30.90
CA ASN A 271 2.56 3.35 -29.78
C ASN A 271 3.18 3.84 -28.46
N SER A 272 4.47 3.59 -28.19
CA SER A 272 5.12 4.05 -26.96
C SER A 272 5.32 5.56 -26.99
N GLU A 273 5.70 6.15 -28.13
CA GLU A 273 5.89 7.61 -28.27
C GLU A 273 4.61 8.40 -27.93
N LYS A 274 3.44 7.92 -28.37
CA LYS A 274 2.16 8.57 -28.06
C LYS A 274 1.85 8.48 -26.56
N LEU A 275 2.09 7.32 -25.95
CA LEU A 275 1.90 7.10 -24.51
C LEU A 275 2.83 7.98 -23.70
N GLU A 276 4.12 8.02 -24.03
CA GLU A 276 5.14 8.86 -23.38
C GLU A 276 4.80 10.34 -23.47
N LYS A 277 4.37 10.81 -24.65
CA LYS A 277 3.93 12.20 -24.83
C LYS A 277 2.71 12.53 -23.97
N SER A 278 1.71 11.64 -23.92
CA SER A 278 0.54 11.82 -23.07
C SER A 278 0.88 11.79 -21.58
N LEU A 279 1.74 10.86 -21.15
CA LEU A 279 2.23 10.78 -19.77
C LEU A 279 3.01 12.03 -19.38
N LYS A 280 3.92 12.51 -20.24
CA LYS A 280 4.70 13.73 -20.01
C LYS A 280 3.80 14.93 -19.76
N THR A 281 2.75 15.12 -20.57
CA THR A 281 1.80 16.23 -20.42
C THR A 281 0.98 16.10 -19.12
N LEU A 282 0.41 14.92 -18.86
CA LEU A 282 -0.41 14.69 -17.66
C LEU A 282 0.42 14.82 -16.38
N LEU A 283 1.59 14.19 -16.33
CA LEU A 283 2.48 14.27 -15.18
C LEU A 283 2.90 15.69 -14.91
N SER A 284 3.30 16.46 -15.94
CA SER A 284 3.72 17.85 -15.73
C SER A 284 2.61 18.71 -15.11
N LYS A 285 1.35 18.42 -15.45
CA LYS A 285 0.18 19.07 -14.88
C LYS A 285 -0.09 18.60 -13.45
N ASP A 286 -0.06 17.29 -13.21
CA ASP A 286 -0.48 16.69 -11.94
C ASP A 286 0.54 16.90 -10.81
N ILE A 287 1.83 16.98 -11.15
CA ILE A 287 2.91 17.21 -10.17
C ILE A 287 3.39 18.67 -10.11
N GLY A 288 2.93 19.52 -11.03
CA GLY A 288 3.31 20.94 -11.09
C GLY A 288 4.78 21.21 -11.44
N THR A 289 5.49 20.26 -12.07
CA THR A 289 6.87 20.49 -12.54
C THR A 289 7.08 19.98 -13.96
N THR A 290 8.10 20.50 -14.63
CA THR A 290 8.44 20.14 -16.00
C THR A 290 9.04 18.74 -16.07
N ILE A 291 8.33 17.80 -16.69
CA ILE A 291 8.88 16.50 -17.07
C ILE A 291 9.74 16.66 -18.34
N ARG A 292 11.04 16.35 -18.24
CA ARG A 292 11.98 16.40 -19.37
C ARG A 292 11.70 15.29 -20.36
N SER A 293 11.61 14.05 -19.89
CA SER A 293 11.29 12.88 -20.70
C SER A 293 10.53 11.83 -19.91
N VAL A 294 9.81 10.97 -20.63
CA VAL A 294 9.24 9.72 -20.11
C VAL A 294 9.70 8.63 -21.05
N ASN A 295 10.31 7.59 -20.51
CA ASN A 295 10.81 6.46 -21.27
C ASN A 295 10.00 5.22 -20.85
N CYS A 296 9.21 4.70 -21.77
CA CYS A 296 8.45 3.47 -21.60
C CYS A 296 9.12 2.32 -22.38
N PRO A 297 8.81 1.05 -22.08
CA PRO A 297 9.31 -0.08 -22.86
C PRO A 297 8.87 0.01 -24.33
N ASP A 298 9.76 -0.34 -25.27
CA ASP A 298 9.49 -0.23 -26.72
C ASP A 298 8.30 -1.06 -27.19
N LYS A 299 8.03 -2.17 -26.49
CA LYS A 299 6.93 -3.09 -26.75
C LYS A 299 5.86 -2.94 -25.68
N VAL A 300 4.98 -1.97 -25.88
CA VAL A 300 3.71 -1.90 -25.17
C VAL A 300 2.71 -2.77 -25.93
N GLU A 301 2.50 -4.00 -25.47
CA GLU A 301 1.47 -4.87 -26.04
C GLU A 301 0.09 -4.22 -25.83
N LYS A 302 -0.83 -4.39 -26.78
CA LYS A 302 -2.22 -3.91 -26.64
C LYS A 302 -3.04 -4.78 -25.68
N ASN A 303 -2.41 -5.29 -24.64
CA ASN A 303 -3.06 -6.05 -23.59
C ASN A 303 -3.41 -5.11 -22.44
N PHE A 304 -4.71 -4.82 -22.26
CA PHE A 304 -5.25 -3.90 -21.25
C PHE A 304 -5.11 -4.41 -19.81
N SER A 305 -4.71 -5.66 -19.64
CA SER A 305 -4.44 -6.24 -18.32
C SER A 305 -3.00 -6.04 -17.86
N LYS A 306 -2.07 -5.72 -18.77
CA LYS A 306 -0.65 -5.57 -18.44
C LYS A 306 -0.32 -4.15 -17.98
N SER A 307 0.46 -4.08 -16.89
CA SER A 307 1.08 -2.86 -16.40
C SER A 307 2.51 -2.76 -16.94
N TYR A 308 2.93 -1.55 -17.27
CA TYR A 308 4.25 -1.22 -17.83
C TYR A 308 4.97 -0.28 -16.87
N THR A 309 6.25 -0.56 -16.60
CA THR A 309 7.08 0.38 -15.84
C THR A 309 7.72 1.36 -16.81
N CYS A 310 7.35 2.63 -16.74
CA CYS A 310 8.03 3.71 -17.42
C CYS A 310 8.93 4.48 -16.43
N GLN A 311 9.93 5.17 -16.93
CA GLN A 311 10.80 6.05 -16.15
C GLN A 311 10.59 7.50 -16.57
N ALA A 312 10.23 8.37 -15.65
CA ALA A 312 10.17 9.81 -15.87
C ALA A 312 11.46 10.49 -15.42
N VAL A 313 11.84 11.56 -16.11
CA VAL A 313 13.01 12.39 -15.80
C VAL A 313 12.56 13.84 -15.64
N THR A 314 12.94 14.48 -14.54
CA THR A 314 12.66 15.89 -14.22
C THR A 314 13.95 16.68 -14.08
N GLY A 315 13.85 17.94 -13.64
CA GLY A 315 15.00 18.71 -13.19
C GLY A 315 15.66 18.16 -11.91
N GLN A 316 14.88 17.57 -10.99
CA GLN A 316 15.39 17.04 -9.72
C GLN A 316 15.94 15.61 -9.82
N GLY A 317 15.57 14.84 -10.84
CA GLY A 317 16.08 13.48 -11.01
C GLY A 317 15.14 12.57 -11.78
N LYS A 318 15.19 11.27 -11.48
CA LYS A 318 14.41 10.23 -12.16
C LYS A 318 13.50 9.50 -11.19
N PHE A 319 12.32 9.11 -11.66
CA PHE A 319 11.38 8.32 -10.86
C PHE A 319 10.60 7.32 -11.73
N SER A 320 9.97 6.34 -11.09
CA SER A 320 9.30 5.24 -11.79
C SER A 320 7.80 5.49 -11.89
N LEU A 321 7.20 5.04 -12.98
CA LEU A 321 5.77 5.09 -13.23
C LEU A 321 5.29 3.68 -13.52
N VAL A 322 4.21 3.24 -12.87
CA VAL A 322 3.49 2.04 -13.26
C VAL A 322 2.28 2.46 -14.06
N VAL A 323 2.25 2.12 -15.34
CA VAL A 323 1.24 2.56 -16.31
C VAL A 323 0.41 1.37 -16.76
N LYS A 324 -0.90 1.47 -16.64
CA LYS A 324 -1.85 0.43 -17.05
C LYS A 324 -2.77 0.95 -18.15
N LEU A 325 -2.78 0.30 -19.30
CA LEU A 325 -3.69 0.65 -20.39
C LEU A 325 -5.13 0.27 -20.02
N THR A 326 -6.07 1.18 -20.14
CA THR A 326 -7.48 0.95 -19.77
C THR A 326 -8.39 0.67 -20.96
N ASN A 327 -7.98 1.02 -22.18
CA ASN A 327 -8.78 0.75 -23.38
C ASN A 327 -7.96 0.72 -24.69
N PRO A 328 -8.51 0.12 -25.78
CA PRO A 328 -7.84 0.03 -27.08
C PRO A 328 -7.53 1.37 -27.75
N LYS A 329 -8.19 2.45 -27.33
CA LYS A 329 -8.01 3.79 -27.88
C LYS A 329 -6.79 4.51 -27.25
N GLY A 330 -6.07 3.86 -26.34
CA GLY A 330 -4.89 4.40 -25.69
C GLY A 330 -5.19 5.16 -24.40
N GLY A 331 -6.35 4.94 -23.78
CA GLY A 331 -6.57 5.36 -22.39
C GLY A 331 -5.67 4.59 -21.45
N PHE A 332 -5.22 5.24 -20.38
CA PHE A 332 -4.37 4.64 -19.36
C PHE A 332 -4.65 5.22 -17.97
N LYS A 333 -4.27 4.47 -16.94
CA LYS A 333 -4.07 4.93 -15.57
C LYS A 333 -2.57 4.83 -15.26
N TYR A 334 -2.09 5.64 -14.34
CA TYR A 334 -0.71 5.55 -13.90
C TYR A 334 -0.59 5.75 -12.39
N GLN A 335 0.47 5.21 -11.81
CA GLN A 335 0.89 5.46 -10.43
C GLN A 335 2.36 5.81 -10.44
N ALA A 336 2.73 6.91 -9.77
CA ALA A 336 4.11 7.32 -9.64
C ALA A 336 4.73 6.73 -8.37
N LYS A 337 5.97 6.28 -8.48
CA LYS A 337 6.78 5.70 -7.40
C LYS A 337 8.01 6.55 -7.16
N GLY A 338 8.39 6.71 -5.90
CA GLY A 338 9.58 7.46 -5.50
C GLY A 338 9.47 8.96 -5.75
N ILE A 339 8.25 9.52 -5.75
CA ILE A 339 8.04 10.98 -5.73
C ILE A 339 7.04 11.41 -4.65
N LEU A 340 7.30 12.55 -4.05
CA LEU A 340 6.38 13.24 -3.14
C LEU A 340 6.13 14.66 -3.64
N ILE A 341 4.86 15.06 -3.53
CA ILE A 341 4.43 16.44 -3.74
C ILE A 341 4.36 17.06 -2.34
N PRO A 342 5.24 18.01 -1.97
CA PRO A 342 5.31 18.55 -0.62
C PRO A 342 3.98 19.04 -0.06
N THR A 343 3.13 19.64 -0.89
CA THR A 343 1.79 20.10 -0.47
C THR A 343 0.93 18.95 0.04
N LYS A 344 0.85 17.84 -0.71
CA LYS A 344 0.08 16.65 -0.30
C LYS A 344 0.70 15.95 0.91
N LEU A 345 2.03 15.96 0.99
CA LEU A 345 2.76 15.43 2.14
C LEU A 345 2.46 16.27 3.39
N GLY A 346 2.48 17.60 3.28
CA GLY A 346 2.16 18.53 4.35
C GLY A 346 0.72 18.36 4.85
N GLU A 347 -0.25 18.20 3.94
CA GLU A 347 -1.64 17.86 4.28
C GLU A 347 -1.73 16.56 5.08
N THR A 348 -1.03 15.50 4.63
CA THR A 348 -1.01 14.19 5.30
C THR A 348 -0.41 14.30 6.70
N ILE A 349 0.72 14.98 6.86
CA ILE A 349 1.38 15.19 8.15
C ILE A 349 0.50 16.05 9.07
N SER A 350 -0.09 17.12 8.54
CA SER A 350 -0.97 18.00 9.31
C SER A 350 -2.18 17.25 9.87
N GLN A 351 -2.81 16.40 9.04
CA GLN A 351 -3.92 15.56 9.45
C GLN A 351 -3.50 14.52 10.52
N GLU A 352 -2.33 13.90 10.38
CA GLU A 352 -1.79 12.96 11.36
C GLU A 352 -1.52 13.64 12.72
N VAL A 353 -0.95 14.85 12.71
CA VAL A 353 -0.69 15.63 13.93
C VAL A 353 -1.99 16.12 14.57
N GLU A 354 -2.98 16.56 13.78
CA GLU A 354 -4.30 16.95 14.29
C GLU A 354 -5.02 15.75 14.93
N ASN A 355 -4.99 14.58 14.28
CA ASN A 355 -5.61 13.37 14.80
C ASN A 355 -4.95 12.88 16.11
N SER A 356 -3.62 13.00 16.22
CA SER A 356 -2.87 12.51 17.39
C SER A 356 -2.84 13.50 18.56
N THR A 357 -2.86 14.81 18.30
CA THR A 357 -2.68 15.84 19.33
C THR A 357 -3.90 16.74 19.53
N GLY A 358 -4.87 16.71 18.62
CA GLY A 358 -6.00 17.66 18.58
C GLY A 358 -5.62 19.08 18.15
N LYS A 359 -4.36 19.32 17.74
CA LYS A 359 -3.86 20.65 17.34
C LYS A 359 -3.71 20.74 15.82
N LYS A 360 -4.25 21.82 15.25
CA LYS A 360 -4.00 22.17 13.85
C LYS A 360 -2.61 22.75 13.69
N VAL A 361 -1.93 22.31 12.65
CA VAL A 361 -0.55 22.70 12.33
C VAL A 361 -0.41 23.01 10.84
N GLU A 362 0.46 23.95 10.53
CA GLU A 362 0.95 24.20 9.18
C GLU A 362 2.26 23.44 8.98
N VAL A 363 2.40 22.75 7.86
CA VAL A 363 3.57 21.91 7.57
C VAL A 363 4.20 22.37 6.26
N ASP A 364 5.48 22.73 6.33
CA ASP A 364 6.31 23.09 5.18
C ASP A 364 7.37 22.01 4.95
N CYS A 365 7.26 21.29 3.84
CA CYS A 365 8.23 20.28 3.42
C CYS A 365 9.07 20.77 2.21
N GLY A 366 9.15 22.09 2.01
CA GLY A 366 9.79 22.74 0.87
C GLY A 366 8.87 22.92 -0.34
N GLU A 367 9.34 23.64 -1.35
CA GLU A 367 8.51 24.07 -2.48
C GLU A 367 8.51 23.11 -3.68
N THR A 368 9.39 22.10 -3.69
CA THR A 368 9.69 21.33 -4.91
C THR A 368 9.36 19.86 -4.79
N LEU A 369 9.08 19.21 -5.92
CA LEU A 369 8.95 17.75 -6.03
C LEU A 369 10.16 17.06 -5.38
N ILE A 370 9.89 16.17 -4.42
CA ILE A 370 10.92 15.39 -3.73
C ILE A 370 10.98 14.02 -4.39
N ILE A 371 12.16 13.61 -4.84
CA ILE A 371 12.42 12.24 -5.29
C ILE A 371 13.00 11.48 -4.11
N PHE A 372 12.47 10.30 -3.81
CA PHE A 372 12.83 9.57 -2.61
C PHE A 372 12.95 8.07 -2.85
N THR A 373 13.57 7.39 -1.90
CA THR A 373 13.60 5.93 -1.78
C THR A 373 12.92 5.46 -0.49
N PRO A 374 12.19 4.32 -0.48
CA PRO A 374 11.58 3.81 0.75
C PRO A 374 12.63 3.61 1.85
N GLY A 375 12.31 4.07 3.06
CA GLY A 375 13.20 4.12 4.21
C GLY A 375 13.98 5.42 4.35
N GLU A 376 13.98 6.28 3.33
CA GLU A 376 14.61 7.59 3.39
C GLU A 376 13.84 8.54 4.32
N SER A 377 14.59 9.41 5.00
CA SER A 377 14.03 10.45 5.85
C SER A 377 14.29 11.82 5.26
N LEU A 378 13.29 12.69 5.30
CA LEU A 378 13.37 14.09 4.91
C LEU A 378 12.98 15.00 6.08
N GLY A 379 13.48 16.23 6.07
CA GLY A 379 13.11 17.25 7.03
C GLY A 379 11.90 18.05 6.56
N CYS A 380 10.93 18.28 7.45
CA CYS A 380 9.89 19.29 7.25
C CYS A 380 9.87 20.25 8.45
N GLN A 381 9.24 21.40 8.31
CA GLN A 381 8.95 22.34 9.38
C GLN A 381 7.48 22.30 9.73
N ILE A 382 7.16 22.37 11.02
CA ILE A 382 5.80 22.41 11.55
C ILE A 382 5.60 23.68 12.38
N SER A 383 4.49 24.38 12.17
CA SER A 383 4.14 25.60 12.91
C SER A 383 2.71 25.51 13.47
N THR A 384 2.51 25.98 14.70
CA THR A 384 1.19 26.04 15.38
C THR A 384 0.55 27.44 15.31
N GLY A 385 1.10 28.34 14.47
CA GLY A 385 0.60 29.70 14.28
C GLY A 385 0.92 30.70 15.40
N LYS A 386 1.39 30.24 16.57
CA LYS A 386 1.79 31.11 17.71
C LYS A 386 3.21 30.86 18.23
N GLY A 387 3.95 29.94 17.62
CA GLY A 387 5.30 29.56 18.04
C GLY A 387 6.29 29.57 16.89
N GLU A 388 7.58 29.42 17.22
CA GLU A 388 8.62 29.22 16.22
C GLU A 388 8.41 27.88 15.49
N PRO A 389 8.66 27.83 14.16
CA PRO A 389 8.61 26.58 13.41
C PRO A 389 9.58 25.55 13.99
N GLN A 390 9.13 24.31 14.15
CA GLN A 390 9.96 23.20 14.63
C GLN A 390 10.33 22.29 13.46
N ASN A 391 11.59 21.84 13.40
CA ASN A 391 12.00 20.84 12.42
C ASN A 391 11.54 19.45 12.88
N ILE A 392 10.89 18.71 11.98
CA ILE A 392 10.45 17.34 12.17
C ILE A 392 11.12 16.43 11.13
N LYS A 393 11.30 15.16 11.49
CA LYS A 393 11.88 14.15 10.60
C LYS A 393 10.76 13.24 10.10
N VAL A 394 10.61 13.13 8.79
CA VAL A 394 9.59 12.32 8.14
C VAL A 394 10.26 11.17 7.41
N THR A 395 9.96 9.94 7.78
CA THR A 395 10.49 8.72 7.15
C THR A 395 9.43 8.08 6.28
N ILE A 396 9.74 7.86 5.00
CA ILE A 396 8.78 7.32 4.04
C ILE A 396 8.87 5.80 4.06
N GLN A 397 7.76 5.11 4.30
CA GLN A 397 7.76 3.66 4.55
C GLN A 397 7.44 2.83 3.31
N ASP A 398 6.83 3.42 2.28
CA ASP A 398 6.45 2.71 1.05
C ASP A 398 6.95 3.42 -0.22
N GLU A 399 6.84 2.73 -1.36
CA GLU A 399 7.31 3.24 -2.66
C GLU A 399 6.41 4.32 -3.29
N TYR A 400 5.24 4.59 -2.72
CA TYR A 400 4.25 5.54 -3.23
C TYR A 400 4.17 6.82 -2.39
N GLY A 401 4.85 6.86 -1.25
CA GLY A 401 4.83 7.99 -0.33
C GLY A 401 3.52 8.11 0.46
N LYS A 402 2.74 7.02 0.58
CA LYS A 402 1.44 7.05 1.29
C LYS A 402 1.59 6.80 2.78
N LYS A 403 2.48 5.88 3.17
CA LYS A 403 2.81 5.59 4.56
C LYS A 403 4.04 6.38 4.97
N VAL A 404 3.88 7.25 5.96
CA VAL A 404 4.97 8.06 6.53
C VAL A 404 5.01 7.88 8.03
N LYS A 405 6.22 7.85 8.60
CA LYS A 405 6.45 7.93 10.04
C LYS A 405 6.98 9.32 10.34
N VAL A 406 6.29 10.05 11.21
CA VAL A 406 6.71 11.39 11.62
C VAL A 406 7.33 11.30 13.02
N ASP A 407 8.63 11.58 13.12
CA ASP A 407 9.33 11.72 14.39
C ASP A 407 9.31 13.21 14.76
N TYR A 408 8.45 13.58 15.70
CA TYR A 408 8.35 14.94 16.25
C TYR A 408 8.52 14.91 17.78
N ASN A 409 9.24 15.91 18.30
CA ASN A 409 9.38 16.13 19.74
C ASN A 409 8.73 17.47 20.08
N LEU A 410 7.40 17.46 20.19
CA LEU A 410 6.66 18.64 20.62
C LEU A 410 6.93 18.80 22.12
N ALA A 411 7.90 19.66 22.47
CA ALA A 411 8.06 20.12 23.84
C ALA A 411 6.75 20.80 24.26
N GLY A 412 5.96 20.08 25.06
CA GLY A 412 4.64 20.49 25.56
C GLY A 412 4.74 21.46 26.72
#